data_AF-A0A3N4LSB0-F1
#
_entry.id   AF-A0A3N4LSB0-F1
#
_cell.length_a   1.000
_cell.length_b   1.000
_cell.length_c   1.000
_cell.angle_alpha   90.00
_cell.angle_beta   90.00
_cell.angle_gamma   90.00
#
_symmetry.space_group_name_H-M   'P 1'
#
loop_
_entity.id
_entity.type
_entity.pdbx_description
1 polymer ?
#
loop_
_entity_poly.entity_id
_entity_poly.type
_entity_poly.pdbx_seq_one_letter_code
_entity_poly.pdbx_strand_id
1 'polypeptide(L)'
;MLKVVISGLLHICAVAIDCSQSGPFDSALSSVIAHLRRNQLLELNPSKTTPNETLYTRFGHFPHKTLLGFQCDSQRKRDVEAEIDGAGGDAPSGFIHVLAPTPELWTISLPHRTQVVYTADSSYILHRLRTRPGIHIIEAGAGSGSFTHAAVHGVYTGYPTGNGSKGKAFSYEYHASRAEKLREEIREHGLEALVEVAQGDVYICEEDHQKSPEATAVFLDLPAPW
;
A
#
# COMPACT_ATOMS: atom_id res chain seq x y z
N MET A 1 -25.92 -28.61 9.55
CA MET A 1 -24.45 -28.73 9.70
C MET A 1 -23.82 -28.21 8.41
N LEU A 2 -23.56 -26.90 8.35
CA LEU A 2 -23.09 -26.22 7.14
C LEU A 2 -21.58 -26.50 7.00
N LYS A 3 -21.19 -27.38 6.09
CA LYS A 3 -19.78 -27.53 5.69
C LYS A 3 -19.41 -26.33 4.83
N VAL A 4 -18.84 -25.30 5.44
CA VAL A 4 -18.11 -24.26 4.72
C VAL A 4 -16.81 -24.88 4.26
N VAL A 5 -16.77 -25.33 3.01
CA VAL A 5 -15.54 -25.78 2.36
C VAL A 5 -14.74 -24.53 2.01
N ILE A 6 -13.84 -24.14 2.91
CA ILE A 6 -12.86 -23.07 2.67
C ILE A 6 -11.73 -23.66 1.80
N SER A 7 -11.97 -23.82 0.51
CA SER A 7 -10.97 -24.32 -0.46
C SER A 7 -10.38 -23.21 -1.35
N GLY A 8 -10.58 -21.94 -1.01
CA GLY A 8 -10.17 -20.80 -1.85
C GLY A 8 -9.26 -19.76 -1.20
N LEU A 9 -8.78 -20.00 0.04
CA LEU A 9 -8.15 -18.94 0.84
C LEU A 9 -6.73 -18.53 0.40
N LEU A 10 -6.15 -19.13 -0.64
CA LEU A 10 -4.77 -18.84 -1.04
C LEU A 10 -4.61 -17.65 -2.02
N HIS A 11 -5.68 -17.05 -2.53
CA HIS A 11 -5.56 -15.99 -3.55
C HIS A 11 -5.86 -14.56 -3.05
N ILE A 12 -6.12 -14.37 -1.74
CA ILE A 12 -6.41 -13.05 -1.17
C ILE A 12 -5.13 -12.22 -0.94
N CYS A 13 -3.93 -12.84 -0.97
CA CYS A 13 -2.65 -12.12 -0.88
C CYS A 13 -2.30 -11.27 -2.12
N ALA A 14 -3.05 -11.35 -3.22
CA ALA A 14 -2.57 -10.94 -4.54
C ALA A 14 -2.64 -9.43 -4.86
N VAL A 15 -2.94 -8.56 -3.89
CA VAL A 15 -2.76 -7.10 -3.99
C VAL A 15 -1.51 -6.62 -3.28
N ALA A 16 -0.98 -7.43 -2.36
CA ALA A 16 0.41 -7.29 -1.99
C ALA A 16 1.24 -7.77 -3.17
N ILE A 17 2.21 -6.96 -3.55
CA ILE A 17 3.25 -7.27 -4.52
C ILE A 17 3.69 -8.73 -4.32
N ASP A 18 3.53 -9.54 -5.36
CA ASP A 18 3.50 -11.00 -5.30
C ASP A 18 4.76 -11.59 -4.64
N CYS A 19 4.70 -11.83 -3.34
CA CYS A 19 5.76 -12.49 -2.58
C CYS A 19 5.55 -14.01 -2.46
N SER A 20 4.52 -14.54 -3.14
CA SER A 20 4.09 -15.95 -3.06
C SER A 20 4.62 -16.83 -4.19
N GLN A 21 5.15 -16.26 -5.27
CA GLN A 21 5.78 -17.04 -6.33
C GLN A 21 7.19 -17.46 -5.92
N SER A 22 7.41 -18.78 -5.89
CA SER A 22 8.70 -19.44 -5.72
C SER A 22 9.65 -19.27 -6.92
N GLY A 23 9.57 -18.14 -7.61
CA GLY A 23 10.51 -17.69 -8.64
C GLY A 23 11.40 -16.57 -8.10
N PRO A 24 12.46 -16.16 -8.83
CA PRO A 24 13.23 -15.00 -8.44
C PRO A 24 12.29 -13.79 -8.39
N PHE A 25 12.04 -13.29 -7.19
CA PHE A 25 11.41 -12.00 -6.93
C PHE A 25 12.06 -10.97 -7.86
N ASP A 26 11.27 -10.29 -8.70
CA ASP A 26 11.81 -9.22 -9.54
C ASP A 26 12.12 -8.03 -8.64
N SER A 27 13.27 -8.13 -7.98
CA SER A 27 13.76 -7.34 -6.85
C SER A 27 13.88 -5.85 -7.09
N ALA A 28 13.67 -5.42 -8.35
CA ALA A 28 13.94 -4.07 -8.80
C ALA A 28 12.75 -3.11 -8.62
N LEU A 29 11.51 -3.59 -8.45
CA LEU A 29 10.31 -2.72 -8.57
C LEU A 29 9.37 -2.74 -7.37
N SER A 30 9.60 -3.63 -6.41
CA SER A 30 8.66 -3.90 -5.33
C SER A 30 9.03 -3.13 -4.05
N SER A 31 8.15 -2.24 -3.58
CA SER A 31 8.28 -1.64 -2.25
C SER A 31 8.31 -2.72 -1.15
N VAL A 32 9.09 -2.49 -0.10
CA VAL A 32 9.12 -3.35 1.09
C VAL A 32 8.94 -2.52 2.34
N ILE A 33 8.41 -3.11 3.41
CA ILE A 33 8.24 -2.43 4.69
C ILE A 33 9.28 -2.96 5.69
N ALA A 34 10.21 -2.09 6.08
CA ALA A 34 11.16 -2.36 7.14
C ALA A 34 10.48 -2.11 8.50
N HIS A 35 10.31 -3.17 9.28
CA HIS A 35 9.73 -3.13 10.62
C HIS A 35 10.85 -3.18 11.67
N LEU A 36 11.09 -2.03 12.31
CA LEU A 36 12.08 -1.88 13.37
C LEU A 36 11.47 -2.14 14.76
N ARG A 37 10.31 -1.54 15.02
CA ARG A 37 9.51 -1.69 16.26
C ARG A 37 8.03 -1.54 15.93
N ARG A 38 7.15 -1.91 16.87
CA ARG A 38 5.68 -1.82 16.72
C ARG A 38 5.18 -0.49 16.12
N ASN A 39 5.82 0.63 16.49
CA ASN A 39 5.42 1.97 16.04
C ASN A 39 6.46 2.61 15.11
N GLN A 40 7.38 1.82 14.55
CA GLN A 40 8.45 2.29 13.68
C GLN A 40 8.57 1.33 12.50
N LEU A 41 7.76 1.65 11.49
CA LEU A 41 7.70 1.01 10.18
C LEU A 41 8.17 2.04 9.17
N LEU A 42 9.00 1.63 8.23
CA LEU A 42 9.49 2.48 7.16
C LEU A 42 9.25 1.78 5.82
N GLU A 43 8.64 2.49 4.88
CA GLU A 43 8.56 2.02 3.51
C GLU A 43 9.91 2.27 2.82
N LEU A 44 10.44 1.23 2.18
CA LEU A 44 11.61 1.30 1.31
C LEU A 44 11.13 1.04 -0.12
N ASN A 45 11.11 2.09 -0.92
CA ASN A 45 10.74 2.00 -2.32
C ASN A 45 12.00 2.03 -3.21
N PRO A 46 12.24 1.01 -4.06
CA PRO A 46 13.41 0.97 -4.94
C PRO A 46 13.53 2.17 -5.88
N SER A 47 12.41 2.80 -6.26
CA SER A 47 12.42 3.96 -7.17
C SER A 47 12.95 5.24 -6.53
N LYS A 48 12.74 5.40 -5.21
CA LYS A 48 13.21 6.56 -4.42
C LYS A 48 14.57 6.33 -3.79
N THR A 49 14.97 5.07 -3.67
CA THR A 49 16.06 4.64 -2.82
C THR A 49 17.25 4.23 -3.66
N THR A 50 18.43 4.82 -3.43
CA THR A 50 19.61 4.38 -4.20
C THR A 50 20.12 3.03 -3.65
N PRO A 51 20.53 2.06 -4.51
CA PRO A 51 20.96 0.74 -4.06
C PRO A 51 22.16 0.74 -3.10
N ASN A 52 22.99 1.78 -3.17
CA ASN A 52 24.17 1.98 -2.31
C ASN A 52 23.87 2.76 -1.03
N GLU A 53 22.65 3.23 -0.84
CA GLU A 53 22.26 3.90 0.38
C GLU A 53 22.09 2.90 1.52
N THR A 54 22.26 3.38 2.74
CA THR A 54 22.19 2.58 3.95
C THR A 54 21.12 3.14 4.86
N LEU A 55 20.25 2.28 5.36
CA LEU A 55 19.26 2.65 6.34
C LEU A 55 19.93 2.80 7.72
N TYR A 56 19.99 4.03 8.21
CA TYR A 56 20.53 4.35 9.52
C TYR A 56 19.44 4.23 10.58
N THR A 57 19.64 3.35 11.55
CA THR A 57 18.70 3.15 12.65
C THR A 57 19.43 3.12 13.98
N ARG A 58 18.71 3.34 15.09
CA ARG A 58 19.24 3.13 16.44
C ARG A 58 19.65 1.68 16.74
N PHE A 59 19.26 0.73 15.89
CA PHE A 59 19.59 -0.70 15.99
C PHE A 59 20.77 -1.08 15.09
N GLY A 60 21.35 -0.13 14.37
CA GLY A 60 22.45 -0.33 13.46
C GLY A 60 22.15 0.16 12.04
N HIS A 61 23.11 -0.11 11.17
CA HIS A 61 23.13 0.31 9.78
C HIS A 61 22.78 -0.88 8.88
N PHE A 62 21.82 -0.71 7.99
CA PHE A 62 21.34 -1.77 7.10
C PHE A 62 21.45 -1.31 5.64
N PRO A 63 22.45 -1.77 4.88
CA PRO A 63 22.61 -1.39 3.48
C PRO A 63 21.38 -1.81 2.66
N HIS A 64 20.87 -0.96 1.76
CA HIS A 64 19.66 -1.29 1.01
C HIS A 64 19.83 -2.50 0.09
N LYS A 65 21.05 -2.76 -0.41
CA LYS A 65 21.41 -4.01 -1.10
C LYS A 65 21.11 -5.29 -0.30
N THR A 66 21.10 -5.22 1.04
CA THR A 66 20.79 -6.38 1.91
C THR A 66 19.30 -6.49 2.25
N LEU A 67 18.51 -5.49 1.87
CA LEU A 67 17.06 -5.41 2.13
C LEU A 67 16.25 -5.61 0.84
N LEU A 68 16.72 -5.04 -0.27
CA LEU A 68 16.11 -5.13 -1.59
C LEU A 68 16.63 -6.40 -2.28
N GLY A 69 15.73 -7.34 -2.59
CA GLY A 69 16.04 -8.58 -3.31
C GLY A 69 16.04 -9.87 -2.49
N PHE A 70 15.55 -9.81 -1.25
CA PHE A 70 15.29 -11.01 -0.46
C PHE A 70 13.79 -11.30 -0.34
N GLN A 71 13.48 -12.56 -0.06
CA GLN A 71 12.12 -13.00 0.22
C GLN A 71 11.52 -12.19 1.38
N CYS A 72 10.29 -11.71 1.19
CA CYS A 72 9.51 -11.07 2.25
C CYS A 72 9.38 -12.02 3.46
N ASP A 73 9.14 -11.44 4.63
CA ASP A 73 8.98 -12.15 5.91
C ASP A 73 10.28 -12.75 6.46
N SER A 74 11.43 -12.26 6.01
CA SER A 74 12.74 -12.62 6.56
C SER A 74 13.17 -11.67 7.68
N GLN A 75 13.69 -12.26 8.77
CA GLN A 75 14.37 -11.50 9.83
C GLN A 75 15.82 -11.27 9.42
N ARG A 76 16.25 -10.01 9.43
CA ARG A 76 17.64 -9.63 9.15
C ARG A 76 18.33 -9.23 10.44
N LYS A 77 19.28 -10.06 10.87
CA LYS A 77 20.27 -9.65 11.86
C LYS A 77 21.33 -8.81 11.16
N ARG A 78 21.98 -7.92 11.90
CA ARG A 78 23.15 -7.18 11.42
C ARG A 78 24.19 -8.16 10.86
N ASP A 79 24.63 -7.95 9.62
CA ASP A 79 25.79 -8.66 9.08
C ASP A 79 27.03 -8.12 9.82
N VAL A 80 27.63 -8.96 10.66
CA VAL A 80 28.80 -8.60 11.48
C VAL A 80 30.08 -8.51 10.64
N GLU A 81 30.05 -8.94 9.38
CA GLU A 81 31.24 -9.06 8.52
C GLU A 81 31.57 -7.81 7.68
N ALA A 82 30.79 -6.73 7.78
CA ALA A 82 31.12 -5.44 7.15
C ALA A 82 31.89 -4.52 8.12
N GLU A 83 32.93 -5.04 8.78
CA GLU A 83 33.95 -4.21 9.43
C GLU A 83 35.04 -3.85 8.42
N ILE A 84 35.01 -2.63 7.90
CA ILE A 84 36.24 -1.91 7.55
C ILE A 84 36.13 -0.50 8.15
N ASP A 85 37.02 -0.27 9.12
CA ASP A 85 37.56 0.99 9.61
C ASP A 85 36.62 2.01 10.28
N GLY A 86 36.52 1.85 11.61
CA GLY A 86 36.77 2.99 12.50
C GLY A 86 35.60 3.93 12.78
N ALA A 87 34.57 3.47 13.49
CA ALA A 87 33.74 4.32 14.34
C ALA A 87 33.10 3.46 15.43
N GLY A 88 33.44 3.77 16.69
CA GLY A 88 33.21 2.92 17.84
C GLY A 88 31.76 2.73 18.28
N GLY A 89 31.57 1.65 19.04
CA GLY A 89 30.49 1.51 20.01
C GLY A 89 29.76 0.17 19.89
N ASP A 90 29.94 -0.69 20.89
CA ASP A 90 29.12 -1.87 21.18
C ASP A 90 27.62 -1.50 21.22
N ALA A 91 26.97 -1.48 20.05
CA ALA A 91 25.52 -1.48 19.97
C ALA A 91 25.07 -2.95 19.97
N PRO A 92 24.22 -3.38 20.93
CA PRO A 92 23.72 -4.76 20.98
C PRO A 92 23.14 -5.17 19.62
N SER A 93 23.29 -6.45 19.27
CA SER A 93 22.90 -6.98 17.96
C SER A 93 21.45 -6.60 17.62
N GLY A 94 21.29 -5.67 16.68
CA GLY A 94 20.00 -5.24 16.18
C GLY A 94 19.50 -6.16 15.07
N PHE A 95 18.19 -6.31 14.99
CA PHE A 95 17.54 -6.95 13.86
C PHE A 95 16.40 -6.07 13.35
N ILE A 96 16.07 -6.23 12.08
CA ILE A 96 14.87 -5.67 11.45
C ILE A 96 14.12 -6.78 10.73
N HIS A 97 12.81 -6.63 10.59
CA HIS A 97 12.01 -7.53 9.77
C HIS A 97 11.67 -6.84 8.47
N VAL A 98 11.84 -7.54 7.35
CA VAL A 98 11.43 -7.05 6.03
C VAL A 98 10.12 -7.73 5.69
N LEU A 99 9.04 -6.96 5.61
CA LEU A 99 7.69 -7.45 5.39
C LEU A 99 7.20 -7.05 4.00
N ALA A 100 6.35 -7.89 3.41
CA ALA A 100 5.61 -7.52 2.21
C ALA A 100 4.70 -6.31 2.52
N PRO A 101 4.53 -5.36 1.59
CA PRO A 101 3.62 -4.25 1.79
C PRO A 101 2.18 -4.76 1.79
N THR A 102 1.44 -4.46 2.86
CA THR A 102 -0.01 -4.63 2.92
C THR A 102 -0.65 -3.28 3.21
N PRO A 103 -1.93 -3.07 2.85
CA PRO A 103 -2.64 -1.83 3.18
C PRO A 103 -2.56 -1.48 4.66
N GLU A 104 -2.64 -2.46 5.56
CA GLU A 104 -2.58 -2.25 7.01
C GLU A 104 -1.21 -1.77 7.48
N LEU A 105 -0.13 -2.39 6.97
CA LEU A 105 1.22 -1.95 7.29
C LEU A 105 1.51 -0.57 6.67
N TRP A 106 1.02 -0.34 5.44
CA TRP A 106 1.11 0.94 4.75
C TRP A 106 0.41 2.05 5.53
N THR A 107 -0.82 1.82 6.00
CA THR A 107 -1.58 2.77 6.81
C THR A 107 -0.80 3.26 8.04
N ILE A 108 0.07 2.41 8.62
CA ILE A 108 0.87 2.76 9.79
C ILE A 108 2.18 3.44 9.38
N SER A 109 2.75 3.13 8.23
CA SER A 109 4.04 3.66 7.77
C SER A 109 3.96 4.90 6.88
N LEU A 110 2.78 5.22 6.34
CA LEU A 110 2.63 6.27 5.34
C LEU A 110 2.96 7.67 5.90
N PRO A 111 3.43 8.59 5.04
CA PRO A 111 3.65 9.97 5.43
C PRO A 111 2.29 10.68 5.63
N HIS A 112 1.96 11.02 6.87
CA HIS A 112 0.72 11.72 7.20
C HIS A 112 0.67 13.11 6.55
N ARG A 113 -0.29 13.32 5.64
CA ARG A 113 -0.63 14.64 5.07
C ARG A 113 -1.93 15.21 5.63
N THR A 114 -2.82 14.31 6.05
CA THR A 114 -4.17 14.61 6.53
C THR A 114 -4.50 13.71 7.71
N GLN A 115 -5.68 13.89 8.30
CA GLN A 115 -6.27 12.83 9.10
C GLN A 115 -6.44 11.58 8.25
N VAL A 116 -6.22 10.42 8.85
CA VAL A 116 -6.19 9.12 8.17
C VAL A 116 -7.22 8.19 8.79
N VAL A 117 -7.92 7.45 7.93
CA VAL A 117 -8.76 6.31 8.33
C VAL A 117 -7.87 5.11 8.59
N TYR A 118 -7.81 4.65 9.85
CA TYR A 118 -7.03 3.49 10.26
C TYR A 118 -7.78 2.18 10.01
N THR A 119 -7.07 1.05 10.10
CA THR A 119 -7.57 -0.29 9.80
C THR A 119 -8.88 -0.65 10.52
N ALA A 120 -9.07 -0.22 11.77
CA ALA A 120 -10.29 -0.51 12.52
C ALA A 120 -11.53 0.08 11.84
N ASP A 121 -11.45 1.34 11.43
CA ASP A 121 -12.56 2.04 10.80
C ASP A 121 -12.72 1.60 9.34
N SER A 122 -11.63 1.49 8.58
CA SER A 122 -11.68 1.09 7.17
C SER A 122 -12.24 -0.33 7.01
N SER A 123 -11.84 -1.27 7.87
CA SER A 123 -12.39 -2.63 7.84
C SER A 123 -13.88 -2.68 8.14
N TYR A 124 -14.36 -1.89 9.10
CA TYR A 124 -15.78 -1.78 9.41
C TYR A 124 -16.58 -1.15 8.26
N ILE A 125 -16.06 -0.06 7.67
CA ILE A 125 -16.67 0.62 6.53
C ILE A 125 -16.77 -0.34 5.33
N LEU A 126 -15.67 -0.98 4.93
CA LEU A 126 -15.64 -1.90 3.79
C LEU A 126 -16.57 -3.10 4.01
N HIS A 127 -16.63 -3.63 5.24
CA HIS A 127 -17.60 -4.67 5.58
C HIS A 127 -19.04 -4.16 5.38
N ARG A 128 -19.37 -2.99 5.94
CA ARG A 128 -20.74 -2.45 5.91
C ARG A 128 -21.18 -2.05 4.50
N LEU A 129 -20.24 -1.61 3.67
CA LEU A 129 -20.43 -1.36 2.22
C LEU A 129 -20.54 -2.65 1.40
N ARG A 130 -20.32 -3.82 2.01
CA ARG A 130 -20.30 -5.15 1.35
C ARG A 130 -19.28 -5.21 0.20
N THR A 131 -18.12 -4.60 0.45
CA THR A 131 -17.00 -4.64 -0.50
C THR A 131 -16.65 -6.09 -0.83
N ARG A 132 -16.52 -6.38 -2.12
CA ARG A 132 -16.16 -7.70 -2.64
C ARG A 132 -15.39 -7.57 -3.96
N PRO A 133 -14.63 -8.60 -4.36
CA PRO A 133 -13.97 -8.62 -5.65
C PRO A 133 -14.90 -8.24 -6.82
N GLY A 134 -14.45 -7.34 -7.67
CA GLY A 134 -15.08 -7.00 -8.94
C GLY A 134 -15.99 -5.78 -8.90
N ILE A 135 -16.25 -5.21 -7.71
CA ILE A 135 -17.06 -4.00 -7.61
C ILE A 135 -16.24 -2.74 -7.82
N HIS A 136 -16.93 -1.65 -8.14
CA HIS A 136 -16.34 -0.32 -8.17
C HIS A 136 -16.75 0.46 -6.91
N ILE A 137 -15.77 1.14 -6.30
CA ILE A 137 -15.96 2.01 -5.13
C ILE A 137 -15.55 3.42 -5.51
N ILE A 138 -16.38 4.40 -5.12
CA ILE A 138 -15.98 5.81 -5.10
C ILE A 138 -15.56 6.18 -3.69
N GLU A 139 -14.43 6.87 -3.60
CA GLU A 139 -13.95 7.57 -2.42
C GLU A 139 -13.84 9.05 -2.77
N ALA A 140 -14.37 9.93 -1.92
CA ALA A 140 -14.12 11.36 -2.03
C ALA A 140 -13.52 11.88 -0.72
N GLY A 141 -12.39 12.58 -0.84
CA GLY A 141 -11.51 12.87 0.29
C GLY A 141 -10.33 11.89 0.36
N ALA A 142 -9.60 11.72 -0.75
CA ALA A 142 -8.49 10.76 -0.82
C ALA A 142 -7.43 10.98 0.28
N GLY A 143 -7.15 12.24 0.62
CA GLY A 143 -6.29 12.61 1.74
C GLY A 143 -4.88 12.03 1.62
N SER A 144 -4.54 11.10 2.52
CA SER A 144 -3.24 10.41 2.54
C SER A 144 -3.26 9.02 1.89
N GLY A 145 -4.39 8.60 1.31
CA GLY A 145 -4.49 7.36 0.52
C GLY A 145 -4.63 6.06 1.30
N SER A 146 -4.79 6.10 2.64
CA SER A 146 -4.95 4.89 3.46
C SER A 146 -6.20 4.07 3.09
N PHE A 147 -7.35 4.74 3.03
CA PHE A 147 -8.60 4.06 2.67
C PHE A 147 -8.58 3.61 1.20
N THR A 148 -7.98 4.40 0.30
CA THR A 148 -7.74 4.01 -1.10
C THR A 148 -7.03 2.65 -1.21
N HIS A 149 -5.95 2.42 -0.43
CA HIS A 149 -5.22 1.14 -0.43
C HIS A 149 -6.06 -0.02 0.14
N ALA A 150 -6.85 0.24 1.19
CA ALA A 150 -7.75 -0.78 1.73
C ALA A 150 -8.91 -1.10 0.77
N ALA A 151 -9.45 -0.09 0.09
CA ALA A 151 -10.55 -0.22 -0.86
C ALA A 151 -10.13 -1.01 -2.10
N VAL A 152 -8.98 -0.66 -2.72
CA VAL A 152 -8.46 -1.41 -3.88
C VAL A 152 -8.18 -2.86 -3.52
N HIS A 153 -7.65 -3.11 -2.30
CA HIS A 153 -7.44 -4.46 -1.80
C HIS A 153 -8.76 -5.25 -1.70
N GLY A 154 -9.83 -4.63 -1.20
CA GLY A 154 -11.13 -5.28 -1.06
C GLY A 154 -11.85 -5.59 -2.38
N VAL A 155 -11.63 -4.77 -3.43
CA VAL A 155 -12.30 -4.94 -4.74
C VAL A 155 -11.49 -5.76 -5.74
N TYR A 156 -10.23 -6.07 -5.43
CA TYR A 156 -9.31 -6.66 -6.39
C TYR A 156 -9.79 -8.01 -6.96
N THR A 157 -9.59 -8.20 -8.26
CA THR A 157 -9.94 -9.42 -9.01
C THR A 157 -8.85 -9.80 -10.02
N GLY A 158 -7.61 -9.38 -9.74
CA GLY A 158 -6.50 -9.47 -10.69
C GLY A 158 -6.31 -8.20 -11.52
N TYR A 159 -5.09 -8.00 -12.00
CA TYR A 159 -4.77 -6.96 -12.96
C TYR A 159 -5.56 -7.15 -14.26
N PRO A 160 -5.92 -6.07 -14.98
CA PRO A 160 -6.66 -6.15 -16.23
C PRO A 160 -5.80 -6.80 -17.33
N THR A 161 -6.04 -8.09 -17.59
CA THR A 161 -5.42 -8.88 -18.68
C THR A 161 -6.44 -9.22 -19.77
N GLY A 162 -7.20 -8.22 -20.25
CA GLY A 162 -8.24 -8.39 -21.28
C GLY A 162 -9.45 -7.46 -21.09
N ASN A 163 -10.54 -7.72 -21.82
CA ASN A 163 -11.73 -6.85 -21.91
C ASN A 163 -12.75 -7.02 -20.75
N GLY A 164 -12.40 -7.69 -19.66
CA GLY A 164 -13.30 -7.88 -18.52
C GLY A 164 -13.29 -6.69 -17.55
N SER A 165 -14.46 -6.31 -17.02
CA SER A 165 -14.53 -5.34 -15.91
C SER A 165 -13.87 -5.94 -14.66
N LYS A 166 -12.92 -5.19 -14.10
CA LYS A 166 -12.19 -5.51 -12.87
C LYS A 166 -12.62 -4.55 -11.78
N GLY A 167 -12.57 -4.99 -10.52
CA GLY A 167 -12.84 -4.10 -9.40
C GLY A 167 -11.85 -2.95 -9.38
N LYS A 168 -12.36 -1.75 -9.07
CA LYS A 168 -11.62 -0.49 -9.21
C LYS A 168 -12.02 0.49 -8.11
N ALA A 169 -11.04 1.26 -7.62
CA ALA A 169 -11.29 2.37 -6.71
C ALA A 169 -11.17 3.69 -7.47
N PHE A 170 -12.16 4.55 -7.36
CA PHE A 170 -12.17 5.91 -7.91
C PHE A 170 -12.01 6.88 -6.75
N SER A 171 -10.88 7.54 -6.66
CA SER A 171 -10.52 8.40 -5.53
C SER A 171 -10.49 9.86 -5.98
N TYR A 172 -11.30 10.70 -5.35
CA TYR A 172 -11.43 12.12 -5.66
C TYR A 172 -10.75 12.95 -4.59
N GLU A 173 -9.92 13.90 -5.02
CA GLU A 173 -9.22 14.84 -4.14
C GLU A 173 -9.30 16.26 -4.70
N TYR A 174 -9.79 17.17 -3.87
CA TYR A 174 -9.92 18.58 -4.23
C TYR A 174 -8.56 19.27 -4.40
N HIS A 175 -7.62 19.00 -3.51
CA HIS A 175 -6.34 19.71 -3.46
C HIS A 175 -5.35 19.13 -4.47
N ALA A 176 -5.02 19.91 -5.51
CA ALA A 176 -4.20 19.46 -6.64
C ALA A 176 -2.86 18.82 -6.25
N SER A 177 -2.12 19.41 -5.31
CA SER A 177 -0.83 18.83 -4.89
C SER A 177 -0.98 17.50 -4.16
N ARG A 178 -2.10 17.26 -3.45
CA ARG A 178 -2.35 16.00 -2.75
C ARG A 178 -2.77 14.92 -3.75
N ALA A 179 -3.62 15.28 -4.70
CA ALA A 179 -4.02 14.39 -5.79
C ALA A 179 -2.80 13.91 -6.58
N GLU A 180 -1.89 14.82 -6.92
CA GLU A 180 -0.67 14.47 -7.65
C GLU A 180 0.28 13.59 -6.84
N LYS A 181 0.45 13.89 -5.54
CA LYS A 181 1.25 13.05 -4.64
C LYS A 181 0.68 11.63 -4.53
N LEU A 182 -0.65 11.52 -4.42
CA LEU A 182 -1.31 10.22 -4.38
C LEU A 182 -1.17 9.47 -5.71
N ARG A 183 -1.24 10.14 -6.87
CA ARG A 183 -0.99 9.50 -8.17
C ARG A 183 0.41 8.94 -8.27
N GLU A 184 1.40 9.68 -7.80
CA GLU A 184 2.79 9.23 -7.73
C GLU A 184 2.92 7.97 -6.87
N GLU A 185 2.35 7.97 -5.65
CA GLU A 185 2.35 6.82 -4.75
C GLU A 185 1.62 5.60 -5.35
N ILE A 186 0.45 5.80 -5.97
CA ILE A 186 -0.31 4.73 -6.63
C ILE A 186 0.47 4.11 -7.80
N ARG A 187 1.17 4.93 -8.59
CA ARG A 187 2.05 4.47 -9.66
C ARG A 187 3.22 3.67 -9.12
N GLU A 188 3.88 4.19 -8.10
CA GLU A 188 5.01 3.55 -7.43
C GLU A 188 4.65 2.20 -6.80
N HIS A 189 3.41 2.05 -6.32
CA HIS A 189 2.90 0.78 -5.79
C HIS A 189 2.34 -0.16 -6.88
N GLY A 190 2.38 0.24 -8.16
CA GLY A 190 1.85 -0.55 -9.28
C GLY A 190 0.32 -0.65 -9.32
N LEU A 191 -0.40 0.25 -8.63
CA LEU A 191 -1.86 0.21 -8.49
C LEU A 191 -2.59 1.06 -9.53
N GLU A 192 -1.87 1.66 -10.48
CA GLU A 192 -2.40 2.57 -11.51
C GLU A 192 -3.52 1.98 -12.39
N ALA A 193 -3.51 0.67 -12.59
CA ALA A 193 -4.55 -0.03 -13.35
C ALA A 193 -5.83 -0.28 -12.53
N LEU A 194 -5.76 -0.16 -11.21
CA LEU A 194 -6.82 -0.53 -10.25
C LEU A 194 -7.36 0.68 -9.48
N VAL A 195 -6.66 1.81 -9.50
CA VAL A 195 -7.04 3.05 -8.83
C VAL A 195 -6.99 4.20 -9.81
N GLU A 196 -8.09 4.94 -9.91
CA GLU A 196 -8.16 6.19 -10.66
C GLU A 196 -8.27 7.37 -9.70
N VAL A 197 -7.27 8.26 -9.74
CA VAL A 197 -7.23 9.45 -8.88
C VAL A 197 -7.63 10.68 -9.70
N ALA A 198 -8.82 11.20 -9.43
CA ALA A 198 -9.35 12.40 -10.06
C ALA A 198 -9.10 13.62 -9.15
N GLN A 199 -8.69 14.73 -9.75
CA GLN A 199 -8.59 16.01 -9.05
C GLN A 199 -9.86 16.79 -9.35
N GLY A 200 -10.57 17.23 -8.31
CA GLY A 200 -11.81 17.97 -8.50
C GLY A 200 -12.57 18.20 -7.20
N ASP A 201 -13.44 19.21 -7.20
CA ASP A 201 -14.39 19.44 -6.12
C ASP A 201 -15.64 18.60 -6.35
N VAL A 202 -15.91 17.67 -5.45
CA VAL A 202 -17.09 16.78 -5.53
C VAL A 202 -18.40 17.48 -5.14
N TYR A 203 -18.34 18.67 -4.56
CA TYR A 203 -19.54 19.50 -4.33
C TYR A 203 -20.05 20.16 -5.61
N ILE A 204 -19.18 20.29 -6.62
CA ILE A 204 -19.50 20.92 -7.88
C ILE A 204 -19.82 19.82 -8.88
N CYS A 205 -21.11 19.63 -9.18
CA CYS A 205 -21.52 18.84 -10.33
C CYS A 205 -21.36 19.68 -11.60
N GLU A 206 -20.21 19.58 -12.28
CA GLU A 206 -20.13 20.01 -13.67
C GLU A 206 -20.87 18.97 -14.52
N GLU A 207 -21.85 19.39 -15.33
CA GLU A 207 -22.65 18.54 -16.24
C GLU A 207 -21.82 17.99 -17.42
N ASP A 208 -20.51 17.90 -17.24
CA ASP A 208 -19.62 17.26 -18.19
C ASP A 208 -19.99 15.78 -18.22
N HIS A 209 -20.20 15.27 -19.43
CA HIS A 209 -20.73 13.93 -19.71
C HIS A 209 -19.67 12.84 -19.40
N GLN A 210 -19.05 12.91 -18.22
CA GLN A 210 -18.12 11.93 -17.70
C GLN A 210 -18.88 10.61 -17.56
N LYS A 211 -18.38 9.57 -18.22
CA LYS A 211 -18.94 8.23 -18.15
C LYS A 211 -19.03 7.80 -16.68
N SER A 212 -20.24 7.42 -16.25
CA SER A 212 -20.48 6.89 -14.91
C SER A 212 -19.46 5.79 -14.59
N PRO A 213 -18.81 5.84 -13.41
CA PRO A 213 -17.92 4.77 -12.96
C PRO A 213 -18.67 3.50 -12.57
N GLU A 214 -20.02 3.46 -12.65
CA GLU A 214 -20.86 2.32 -12.26
C GLU A 214 -20.53 1.81 -10.85
N ALA A 215 -20.25 2.74 -9.94
CA ALA A 215 -19.88 2.45 -8.58
C ALA A 215 -21.05 1.88 -7.79
N THR A 216 -20.78 0.83 -7.00
CA THR A 216 -21.80 0.16 -6.17
C THR A 216 -21.69 0.52 -4.69
N ALA A 217 -20.63 1.22 -4.31
CA ALA A 217 -20.41 1.74 -2.98
C ALA A 217 -19.69 3.09 -3.05
N VAL A 218 -19.99 3.96 -2.10
CA VAL A 218 -19.45 5.31 -1.99
C VAL A 218 -19.00 5.54 -0.55
N PHE A 219 -17.80 6.10 -0.39
CA PHE A 219 -17.26 6.56 0.88
C PHE A 219 -16.89 8.04 0.77
N LEU A 220 -17.39 8.86 1.69
CA LEU A 220 -17.17 10.31 1.70
C LEU A 220 -16.48 10.68 3.01
N ASP A 221 -15.23 11.13 2.93
CA ASP A 221 -14.47 11.73 4.03
C ASP A 221 -14.25 13.22 3.74
N LEU A 222 -15.34 13.98 3.89
CA LEU A 222 -15.42 15.39 3.52
C LEU A 222 -15.96 16.22 4.70
N PRO A 223 -15.62 17.52 4.79
CA PRO A 223 -16.12 18.37 5.88
C PRO A 223 -17.65 18.50 5.96
N ALA A 224 -18.35 18.40 4.83
CA ALA A 224 -19.78 18.65 4.74
C ALA A 224 -20.46 17.65 3.76
N PRO A 225 -20.59 16.36 4.09
CA PRO A 225 -21.00 15.31 3.14
C PRO A 225 -22.48 15.33 2.72
N TRP A 226 -23.26 16.37 3.04
CA TRP A 226 -24.71 16.48 2.81
C TRP A 226 -25.07 17.31 1.58
#